data_AF-A0A533RDS0-F1
#
_entry.id   AF-A0A533RDS0-F1
#
_cell.length_a   1.000
_cell.length_b   1.000
_cell.length_c   1.000
_cell.angle_alpha   90.00
_cell.angle_beta   90.00
_cell.angle_gamma   90.00
#
_symmetry.space_group_name_H-M   'P 1'
#
loop_
_entity.id
_entity.type
_entity.pdbx_description
1 polymer ?
#
loop_
_entity_poly.entity_id
_entity_poly.type
_entity_poly.pdbx_seq_one_letter_code
_entity_poly.pdbx_strand_id
1 'polypeptide(L)'
;TDLRVINTICSATAKRQEAAHELAARVDVMLVVGGHNSGNTTRLAEICRAVNPRVHHVETAEELDPAWFDGAVVVGVTAGASTPDEQMQGVIRAVEALA
;
A
#
# COMPACT_ATOMS: atom_id res chain seq x y z
N THR A 1 -8.89 -26.48 -31.96
CA THR A 1 -7.62 -26.08 -31.35
C THR A 1 -7.87 -25.80 -29.90
N ASP A 2 -7.28 -26.58 -29.00
CA ASP A 2 -7.49 -26.43 -27.55
C ASP A 2 -6.51 -25.35 -27.04
N LEU A 3 -7.02 -24.15 -26.78
CA LEU A 3 -6.23 -23.03 -26.25
C LEU A 3 -6.19 -23.15 -24.71
N ARG A 4 -4.99 -23.31 -24.15
CA ARG A 4 -4.77 -23.26 -22.70
C ARG A 4 -4.11 -21.94 -22.32
N VAL A 5 -4.76 -21.21 -21.40
CA VAL A 5 -4.22 -19.99 -20.77
C VAL A 5 -3.81 -20.34 -19.34
N ILE A 6 -2.56 -20.08 -18.99
CA ILE A 6 -2.01 -20.29 -17.65
C ILE A 6 -1.72 -18.93 -17.03
N ASN A 7 -2.33 -18.66 -15.89
CA ASN A 7 -2.07 -17.43 -15.14
C ASN A 7 -0.72 -17.57 -14.41
N THR A 8 0.24 -16.73 -14.77
CA THR A 8 1.59 -16.72 -14.20
C THR A 8 1.74 -15.81 -12.99
N ILE A 9 0.64 -15.19 -12.51
CA ILE A 9 0.67 -14.38 -11.30
C ILE A 9 1.06 -15.27 -10.11
N CYS A 10 2.15 -14.90 -9.45
CA CYS A 10 2.65 -15.60 -8.28
C CYS A 10 1.61 -15.56 -7.14
N SER A 11 1.40 -16.69 -6.47
CA SER A 11 0.50 -16.79 -5.32
C SER A 11 0.88 -15.85 -4.17
N ALA A 12 2.17 -15.49 -4.04
CA ALA A 12 2.65 -14.51 -3.08
C ALA A 12 2.16 -13.09 -3.39
N THR A 13 2.04 -12.72 -4.67
CA THR A 13 1.47 -11.43 -5.08
C THR A 13 -0.02 -11.37 -4.76
N ALA A 14 -0.77 -12.45 -5.05
CA ALA A 14 -2.19 -12.54 -4.73
C ALA A 14 -2.46 -12.42 -3.21
N LYS A 15 -1.69 -13.15 -2.39
CA LYS A 15 -1.80 -13.07 -0.92
C LYS A 15 -1.51 -11.67 -0.38
N ARG A 16 -0.51 -10.97 -0.94
CA ARG A 16 -0.19 -9.59 -0.53
C ARG A 16 -1.32 -8.62 -0.90
N GLN A 17 -1.92 -8.80 -2.08
CA GLN A 17 -3.07 -8.01 -2.52
C GLN A 17 -4.29 -8.22 -1.62
N GLU A 18 -4.59 -9.46 -1.26
CA GLU A 18 -5.69 -9.81 -0.36
C GLU A 18 -5.47 -9.24 1.05
N ALA A 19 -4.28 -9.42 1.63
CA ALA A 19 -3.94 -8.85 2.92
C ALA A 19 -4.00 -7.31 2.93
N ALA A 20 -3.56 -6.65 1.85
CA ALA A 20 -3.65 -5.20 1.74
C ALA A 20 -5.09 -4.71 1.62
N HIS A 21 -5.94 -5.43 0.87
CA HIS A 21 -7.36 -5.14 0.78
C HIS A 21 -8.05 -5.27 2.15
N GLU A 22 -7.82 -6.37 2.86
CA GLU A 22 -8.39 -6.57 4.20
C GLU A 22 -7.91 -5.52 5.21
N LEU A 23 -6.63 -5.14 5.15
CA LEU A 23 -6.09 -4.08 6.01
C LEU A 23 -6.72 -2.73 5.67
N ALA A 24 -6.80 -2.37 4.39
CA ALA A 24 -7.37 -1.09 3.95
C ALA A 24 -8.82 -0.91 4.43
N ALA A 25 -9.61 -1.99 4.47
CA ALA A 25 -10.99 -1.96 4.96
C ALA A 25 -11.13 -1.74 6.48
N ARG A 26 -10.03 -1.77 7.25
CA ARG A 26 -10.01 -1.74 8.72
C ARG A 26 -9.29 -0.52 9.31
N VAL A 27 -8.78 0.37 8.47
CA VAL A 27 -7.99 1.54 8.87
C VAL A 27 -8.63 2.82 8.35
N ASP A 28 -8.39 3.95 9.02
CA ASP A 28 -8.92 5.25 8.61
C ASP A 28 -8.12 5.82 7.44
N VAL A 29 -6.80 5.60 7.43
CA VAL A 29 -5.86 6.03 6.39
C VAL A 29 -4.98 4.87 6.01
N MET A 30 -4.75 4.67 4.72
CA MET A 30 -3.91 3.59 4.21
C MET A 30 -2.75 4.17 3.40
N LEU A 31 -1.52 3.86 3.81
CA LEU A 31 -0.30 4.22 3.09
C LEU A 31 0.22 3.01 2.31
N VAL A 32 0.53 3.22 1.03
CA VAL A 32 1.12 2.22 0.14
C VAL A 32 2.49 2.71 -0.30
N VAL A 33 3.55 2.08 0.21
CA VAL A 33 4.93 2.54 0.03
C VAL A 33 5.61 1.83 -1.14
N GLY A 34 6.17 2.60 -2.06
CA GLY A 34 7.09 2.12 -3.08
C GLY A 34 6.99 2.87 -4.40
N GLY A 35 7.82 2.46 -5.35
CA GLY A 35 7.98 3.14 -6.63
C GLY A 35 6.68 3.56 -7.32
N HIS A 36 6.53 4.82 -7.74
CA HIS A 36 5.43 5.29 -8.59
C HIS A 36 5.42 4.56 -9.95
N ASN A 37 6.60 4.16 -10.42
CA ASN A 37 6.78 3.37 -11.64
C ASN A 37 6.62 1.85 -11.42
N SER A 38 6.34 1.40 -10.19
CA SER A 38 6.13 -0.02 -9.89
C SER A 38 4.68 -0.40 -10.17
N GLY A 39 4.46 -1.20 -11.22
CA GLY A 39 3.13 -1.73 -11.54
C GLY A 39 2.52 -2.54 -10.38
N ASN A 40 3.34 -3.27 -9.61
CA ASN A 40 2.85 -4.01 -8.45
C ASN A 40 2.40 -3.07 -7.32
N THR A 41 3.16 -2.01 -7.03
CA THR A 41 2.81 -1.05 -5.97
C THR A 41 1.58 -0.24 -6.37
N THR A 42 1.52 0.21 -7.63
CA THR A 42 0.36 0.91 -8.19
C THR A 42 -0.89 0.04 -8.08
N ARG A 43 -0.79 -1.24 -8.48
CA ARG A 43 -1.91 -2.19 -8.37
C ARG A 43 -2.34 -2.41 -6.93
N LEU A 44 -1.40 -2.46 -5.99
CA LEU A 44 -1.70 -2.59 -4.56
C LEU A 44 -2.47 -1.37 -4.05
N ALA A 45 -2.08 -0.16 -4.46
CA ALA A 45 -2.78 1.08 -4.13
C ALA A 45 -4.19 1.13 -4.72
N GLU A 46 -4.39 0.69 -5.97
CA GLU A 46 -5.72 0.56 -6.58
C GLU A 46 -6.63 -0.39 -5.78
N ILE A 47 -6.09 -1.52 -5.33
CA ILE A 47 -6.85 -2.52 -4.54
C ILE A 47 -7.26 -1.94 -3.19
N CYS A 48 -6.36 -1.23 -2.51
CA CYS A 48 -6.70 -0.52 -1.27
C CYS A 48 -7.76 0.56 -1.52
N ARG A 49 -7.65 1.34 -2.61
CA ARG A 49 -8.61 2.41 -2.98
C ARG A 49 -10.01 1.89 -3.25
N ALA A 50 -10.15 0.62 -3.64
CA ALA A 50 -11.46 0.01 -3.86
C ALA A 50 -12.30 -0.11 -2.57
N VAL A 51 -11.66 -0.12 -1.39
CA VAL A 51 -12.33 -0.29 -0.09
C VAL A 51 -12.07 0.84 0.90
N ASN A 52 -11.10 1.70 0.63
CA ASN A 52 -10.77 2.84 1.49
C ASN A 52 -10.54 4.11 0.64
N PRO A 53 -11.31 5.19 0.86
CA PRO A 53 -11.15 6.43 0.10
C PRO A 53 -9.89 7.23 0.47
N ARG A 54 -9.29 7.00 1.65
CA ARG A 54 -8.11 7.70 2.17
C ARG A 54 -6.83 6.88 1.98
N VAL A 55 -6.50 6.60 0.73
CA VAL A 55 -5.31 5.81 0.35
C VAL A 55 -4.28 6.69 -0.36
N HIS A 56 -3.08 6.74 0.21
CA HIS A 56 -1.96 7.52 -0.32
C HIS A 56 -0.82 6.58 -0.74
N HIS A 57 -0.37 6.74 -1.98
CA HIS A 57 0.78 6.02 -2.53
C HIS A 57 1.96 6.98 -2.50
N VAL A 58 3.01 6.62 -1.77
CA VAL A 58 4.22 7.42 -1.57
C VAL A 58 5.47 6.57 -1.83
N GLU A 59 6.55 7.17 -2.34
CA GLU A 59 7.86 6.52 -2.41
C GLU A 59 8.66 6.75 -1.13
N THR A 60 8.58 7.96 -0.55
CA THR A 60 9.38 8.35 0.62
C THR A 60 8.53 9.00 1.72
N ALA A 61 9.13 9.17 2.90
CA ALA A 61 8.51 9.88 4.02
C ALA A 61 8.30 11.38 3.76
N GLU A 62 9.02 11.97 2.80
CA GLU A 62 8.95 13.40 2.47
C GLU A 62 7.67 13.75 1.70
N GLU A 63 7.03 12.76 1.09
CA GLU A 63 5.75 12.91 0.39
C GLU A 63 4.55 12.91 1.34
N LEU A 64 4.75 12.65 2.63
CA LEU A 64 3.66 12.62 3.61
C LEU A 64 3.11 14.03 3.85
N ASP A 65 1.80 14.19 3.68
CA ASP A 65 1.09 15.40 4.09
C ASP A 65 0.42 15.16 5.45
N PRO A 66 0.77 15.94 6.49
CA PRO A 66 0.13 15.85 7.81
C PRO A 66 -1.40 15.94 7.78
N ALA A 67 -1.98 16.68 6.83
CA ALA A 67 -3.42 16.83 6.69
C ALA A 67 -4.14 15.50 6.38
N TRP A 68 -3.44 14.52 5.81
CA TRP A 68 -4.02 13.20 5.55
C TRP A 68 -4.41 12.45 6.80
N PHE A 69 -3.81 12.77 7.95
CA PHE A 69 -4.00 12.07 9.21
C PHE A 69 -5.00 12.77 10.14
N ASP A 70 -5.58 13.89 9.72
CA ASP A 70 -6.57 14.60 10.54
C ASP A 70 -7.78 13.71 10.84
N GLY A 71 -8.12 13.60 12.13
CA GLY A 71 -9.16 12.73 12.66
C GLY A 71 -8.95 11.23 12.45
N ALA A 72 -7.78 10.77 11.99
CA ALA A 72 -7.47 9.35 11.84
C ALA A 72 -7.04 8.75 13.19
N VAL A 73 -7.57 7.59 13.54
CA VAL A 73 -7.18 6.83 14.76
C VAL A 73 -6.30 5.64 14.39
N VAL A 74 -6.56 5.01 13.25
CA VAL A 74 -5.83 3.84 12.78
C VAL A 74 -5.24 4.11 11.39
N VAL A 75 -3.90 4.05 11.30
CA VAL A 75 -3.18 4.17 10.03
C VAL A 75 -2.61 2.81 9.64
N GLY A 76 -2.98 2.33 8.46
CA GLY A 76 -2.39 1.13 7.85
C GLY A 76 -1.21 1.49 6.96
N VAL A 77 -0.16 0.67 7.00
CA VAL A 77 1.00 0.83 6.12
C VAL A 77 1.28 -0.51 5.43
N THR A 78 1.40 -0.49 4.11
CA THR A 78 1.87 -1.63 3.31
C THR A 78 2.90 -1.18 2.31
N ALA A 79 3.59 -2.13 1.67
CA ALA A 79 4.62 -1.83 0.70
C ALA A 79 4.61 -2.79 -0.50
N GLY A 80 5.07 -2.28 -1.64
CA GLY A 80 5.36 -3.10 -2.81
C GLY A 80 6.45 -4.13 -2.52
N ALA A 81 6.48 -5.23 -3.27
CA ALA A 81 7.45 -6.31 -3.06
C ALA A 81 8.92 -5.89 -3.28
N SER A 82 9.14 -4.82 -4.04
CA SER A 82 10.47 -4.27 -4.35
C SER A 82 10.89 -3.13 -3.43
N THR A 83 10.05 -2.75 -2.46
CA THR A 83 10.33 -1.65 -1.54
C THR A 83 11.22 -2.18 -0.40
N PRO A 84 12.43 -1.63 -0.20
CA PRO A 84 13.30 -2.00 0.93
C PRO A 84 12.65 -1.69 2.27
N ASP A 85 12.93 -2.54 3.27
CA ASP A 85 12.42 -2.38 4.63
C ASP A 85 12.78 -1.02 5.24
N GLU A 86 13.96 -0.48 4.94
CA GLU A 86 14.40 0.82 5.45
C GLU A 86 13.49 1.97 4.99
N GLN A 87 13.01 1.93 3.73
CA GLN A 87 12.05 2.92 3.23
C GLN A 87 10.71 2.81 3.96
N MET A 88 10.23 1.58 4.16
CA MET A 88 9.00 1.33 4.92
C MET A 88 9.12 1.82 6.36
N GLN A 89 10.23 1.53 7.04
CA GLN A 89 10.48 1.98 8.41
C GLN A 89 10.66 3.50 8.50
N GLY A 90 11.21 4.15 7.47
CA GLY A 90 11.27 5.61 7.38
C GLY A 90 9.87 6.23 7.38
N VAL A 91 8.97 5.71 6.56
CA VAL A 91 7.56 6.15 6.51
C VAL A 91 6.85 5.92 7.84
N ILE A 92 6.99 4.73 8.45
CA ILE A 92 6.37 4.43 9.74
C ILE A 92 6.80 5.42 10.82
N ARG A 93 8.12 5.66 10.95
CA ARG A 93 8.64 6.62 11.94
C ARG A 93 8.14 8.05 11.70
N ALA A 94 8.01 8.46 10.45
CA ALA A 94 7.49 9.78 10.12
C ALA A 94 6.01 9.91 10.52
N VAL A 95 5.19 8.88 10.28
CA VAL A 95 3.79 8.85 10.73
C VAL A 95 3.68 8.89 12.26
N GLU A 96 4.50 8.10 12.96
CA GLU A 96 4.53 8.10 14.44
C GLU A 96 4.92 9.47 15.02
N ALA A 97 5.75 10.25 14.31
CA ALA A 97 6.14 11.59 14.73
C ALA A 97 5.08 12.67 14.47
N LEU A 98 4.02 12.34 13.71
CA LEU A 98 2.88 13.24 13.43
C LEU A 98 1.72 13.07 14.43
N ALA A 99 1.75 12.00 15.24
CA ALA A 99 0.80 11.73 16.31
C ALA A 99 1.17 12.48 17.60
#